data_AF-S7RCJ4-F1
#
_entry.id   AF-S7RCJ4-F1
#
_cell.length_a   1.000
_cell.length_b   1.000
_cell.length_c   1.000
_cell.angle_alpha   90.00
_cell.angle_beta   90.00
_cell.angle_gamma   90.00
#
_symmetry.space_group_name_H-M   'P 1'
#
loop_
_entity.id
_entity.type
_entity.pdbx_description
1 polymer ?
#
loop_
_entity_poly.entity_id
_entity_poly.type
_entity_poly.pdbx_seq_one_letter_code
_entity_poly.pdbx_strand_id
1 'polypeptide(L)'
;MESKLPDFEYLCPFPPLCNPLYDTVRAESSAWVETFAHYADNPRKRAFLHYSDLERLVVVRYPTPDYEAIRVICDWSNVIFAIDETTDDQTEKGAAQTMKAHLDDMSGSDGEQSPYTRCVTRTRLRRLFGPNAFNRFLENKFELSDAVLEDEVFKRMYDHTVDFVAWTNDAHSYAMEYSKWHKNANVLTVIMNEQDKTDLLGRAWDKATMKCLDISVQITHKYPAV
;
A
#
# COMPACT_ATOMS: atom_id res chain seq x y z
N MET A 1 -3.60 -25.89 -16.09
CA MET A 1 -4.83 -25.09 -15.92
C MET A 1 -4.35 -23.70 -15.57
N GLU A 2 -4.48 -22.73 -16.46
CA GLU A 2 -4.16 -21.33 -16.09
C GLU A 2 -5.19 -20.90 -15.05
N SER A 3 -4.76 -20.75 -13.80
CA SER A 3 -5.57 -20.08 -12.78
C SER A 3 -5.65 -18.61 -13.17
N LYS A 4 -6.72 -18.25 -13.88
CA LYS A 4 -6.98 -16.87 -14.25
C LYS A 4 -7.42 -16.15 -12.98
N LEU A 5 -6.70 -15.10 -12.60
CA LEU A 5 -7.15 -14.11 -11.62
C LEU A 5 -8.59 -13.70 -11.98
N PRO A 6 -9.49 -13.60 -10.99
CA PRO A 6 -10.82 -13.06 -11.26
C PRO A 6 -10.69 -11.64 -11.79
N ASP A 7 -11.64 -11.24 -12.62
CA ASP A 7 -11.73 -9.89 -13.13
C ASP A 7 -12.13 -8.96 -11.97
N PHE A 8 -11.13 -8.41 -11.29
CA PHE A 8 -11.34 -7.51 -10.16
C PHE A 8 -11.91 -6.15 -10.60
N GLU A 9 -11.77 -5.77 -11.87
CA GLU A 9 -12.43 -4.58 -12.41
C GLU A 9 -13.95 -4.77 -12.44
N TYR A 10 -14.42 -5.98 -12.75
CA TYR A 10 -15.85 -6.34 -12.66
C TYR A 10 -16.37 -6.33 -11.21
N LEU A 11 -15.49 -6.55 -10.21
CA LEU A 11 -15.88 -6.56 -8.79
C LEU A 11 -16.01 -5.17 -8.19
N CYS A 12 -15.50 -4.11 -8.82
CA CYS A 12 -15.65 -2.75 -8.33
C CYS A 12 -16.64 -1.99 -9.22
N PRO A 13 -17.92 -1.84 -8.84
CA PRO A 13 -18.89 -1.15 -9.68
C PRO A 13 -18.76 0.38 -9.61
N PHE A 14 -17.82 0.90 -8.82
CA PHE A 14 -17.57 2.32 -8.72
C PHE A 14 -16.68 2.76 -9.90
N PRO A 15 -17.10 3.78 -10.67
CA PRO A 15 -16.28 4.26 -11.77
C PRO A 15 -14.94 4.79 -11.23
N PRO A 16 -13.82 4.48 -11.89
CA PRO A 16 -12.53 4.99 -11.47
C PRO A 16 -12.51 6.50 -11.66
N LEU A 17 -12.30 7.23 -10.56
CA LEU A 17 -11.91 8.63 -10.62
C LEU A 17 -10.38 8.70 -10.76
N CYS A 18 -9.87 9.76 -11.38
CA CYS A 18 -8.44 9.98 -11.51
C CYS A 18 -8.14 11.46 -11.35
N ASN A 19 -7.17 11.81 -10.51
CA ASN A 19 -6.74 13.19 -10.37
C ASN A 19 -6.19 13.71 -11.72
N PRO A 20 -6.63 14.89 -12.22
CA PRO A 20 -6.18 15.42 -13.51
C PRO A 20 -4.69 15.79 -13.54
N LEU A 21 -4.02 15.82 -12.38
CA LEU A 21 -2.60 16.14 -12.26
C LEU A 21 -1.69 14.91 -12.37
N TYR A 22 -2.21 13.73 -12.70
CA TYR A 22 -1.47 12.45 -12.74
C TYR A 22 -0.13 12.55 -13.44
N ASP A 23 -0.11 12.98 -14.72
CA ASP A 23 1.13 13.02 -15.51
C ASP A 23 2.19 13.92 -14.86
N THR A 24 1.78 15.07 -14.34
CA THR A 24 2.68 16.03 -13.68
C THR A 24 3.24 15.44 -12.39
N VAL A 25 2.38 14.97 -11.48
CA VAL A 25 2.85 14.50 -10.18
C VAL A 25 3.62 13.19 -10.26
N ARG A 26 3.29 12.32 -11.21
CA ARG A 26 4.05 11.10 -11.52
C ARG A 26 5.48 11.43 -11.91
N ALA A 27 5.65 12.30 -12.91
CA ALA A 27 6.98 12.66 -13.41
C ALA A 27 7.85 13.24 -12.29
N GLU A 28 7.29 14.11 -11.46
CA GLU A 28 8.03 14.73 -10.37
C GLU A 28 8.30 13.77 -9.20
N SER A 29 7.34 12.91 -8.83
CA SER A 29 7.48 11.94 -7.72
C SER A 29 8.53 10.89 -8.03
N SER A 30 8.47 10.33 -9.24
CA SER A 30 9.47 9.36 -9.72
C SER A 30 10.86 10.01 -9.73
N ALA A 31 11.02 11.19 -10.34
CA ALA A 31 12.31 11.88 -10.39
C ALA A 31 12.87 12.21 -9.00
N TRP A 32 12.00 12.53 -8.03
CA TRP A 32 12.43 12.81 -6.66
C TRP A 32 12.89 11.56 -5.92
N VAL A 33 12.12 10.47 -5.95
CA VAL A 33 12.48 9.24 -5.21
C VAL A 33 13.70 8.55 -5.82
N GLU A 34 13.92 8.69 -7.14
CA GLU A 34 15.13 8.21 -7.82
C GLU A 34 16.44 8.82 -7.27
N THR A 35 16.36 9.96 -6.59
CA THR A 35 17.54 10.59 -5.96
C THR A 35 18.03 9.86 -4.72
N PHE A 36 17.27 8.88 -4.23
CA PHE A 36 17.65 8.12 -3.03
C PHE A 36 18.67 7.05 -3.40
N ALA A 37 19.63 6.80 -2.50
CA ALA A 37 20.73 5.87 -2.75
C ALA A 37 20.26 4.47 -3.19
N HIS A 38 19.08 4.04 -2.73
CA HIS A 38 18.45 2.78 -3.12
C HIS A 38 18.20 2.66 -4.63
N TYR A 39 17.87 3.77 -5.28
CA TYR A 39 17.52 3.84 -6.71
C TYR A 39 18.65 4.44 -7.56
N ALA A 40 19.38 5.43 -7.04
CA ALA A 40 20.37 6.21 -7.79
C ALA A 40 21.39 5.31 -8.52
N ASP A 41 21.91 4.29 -7.84
CA ASP A 41 22.95 3.41 -8.36
C ASP A 41 22.42 2.04 -8.84
N ASN A 42 21.09 1.87 -8.92
CA ASN A 42 20.46 0.60 -9.27
C ASN A 42 19.44 0.73 -10.42
N PRO A 43 19.89 0.58 -11.69
CA PRO A 43 19.01 0.76 -12.86
C PRO A 43 17.85 -0.26 -12.91
N ARG A 44 18.02 -1.46 -12.33
CA ARG A 44 16.95 -2.47 -12.27
C ARG A 44 15.84 -2.03 -11.33
N LYS A 45 16.18 -1.51 -10.14
CA LYS A 45 15.20 -1.00 -9.17
C LYS A 45 14.49 0.25 -9.70
N ARG A 46 15.19 1.14 -10.40
CA ARG A 46 14.55 2.27 -11.11
C ARG A 46 13.56 1.83 -12.17
N ALA A 47 13.94 0.87 -13.02
CA ALA A 47 13.01 0.33 -14.01
C ALA A 47 11.76 -0.29 -13.35
N PHE A 48 11.93 -0.99 -12.23
CA PHE A 48 10.82 -1.53 -11.46
C PHE A 48 9.90 -0.44 -10.89
N LEU A 49 10.46 0.60 -10.26
CA LEU A 49 9.71 1.76 -9.77
C LEU A 49 8.81 2.37 -10.87
N HIS A 50 9.37 2.63 -12.05
CA HIS A 50 8.59 3.21 -13.16
C HIS A 50 7.50 2.26 -13.67
N TYR A 51 7.82 0.96 -13.74
CA TYR A 51 6.89 -0.08 -14.18
C TYR A 51 5.71 -0.24 -13.19
N SER A 52 5.97 -0.12 -11.90
CA SER A 52 4.95 -0.29 -10.84
C SER A 52 3.89 0.81 -10.81
N ASP A 53 4.17 1.99 -11.36
CA ASP A 53 3.21 3.09 -11.52
C ASP A 53 2.44 3.44 -10.23
N LEU A 54 3.19 3.55 -9.13
CA LEU A 54 2.64 3.74 -7.79
C LEU A 54 1.84 5.04 -7.65
N GLU A 55 2.22 6.08 -8.39
CA GLU A 55 1.49 7.34 -8.39
C GLU A 55 0.08 7.18 -8.98
N ARG A 56 -0.13 6.25 -9.91
CA ARG A 56 -1.47 5.95 -10.44
C ARG A 56 -2.41 5.40 -9.37
N LEU A 57 -1.91 4.51 -8.50
CA LEU A 57 -2.66 4.02 -7.34
C LEU A 57 -3.12 5.18 -6.45
N VAL A 58 -2.23 6.16 -6.23
CA VAL A 58 -2.49 7.32 -5.38
C VAL A 58 -3.54 8.26 -5.99
N VAL A 59 -3.40 8.63 -7.26
CA VAL A 59 -4.31 9.60 -7.90
C VAL A 59 -5.71 9.05 -8.16
N VAL A 60 -5.86 7.72 -8.23
CA VAL A 60 -7.17 7.06 -8.31
C VAL A 60 -7.82 7.00 -6.92
N ARG A 61 -7.03 6.76 -5.87
CA ARG A 61 -7.51 6.76 -4.47
C ARG A 61 -7.88 8.16 -3.98
N TYR A 62 -7.14 9.18 -4.42
CA TYR A 62 -7.31 10.57 -4.01
C TYR A 62 -7.49 11.46 -5.26
N PRO A 63 -8.68 11.45 -5.88
CA PRO A 63 -8.91 12.12 -7.16
C PRO A 63 -9.14 13.64 -7.05
N THR A 64 -9.43 14.14 -5.84
CA THR A 64 -9.85 15.53 -5.59
C THR A 64 -8.81 16.49 -4.98
N PRO A 65 -7.74 16.05 -4.29
CA PRO A 65 -6.78 16.99 -3.72
C PRO A 65 -6.10 17.88 -4.77
N ASP A 66 -5.68 19.06 -4.33
CA ASP A 66 -4.89 19.97 -5.13
C ASP A 66 -3.48 19.43 -5.38
N TYR A 67 -2.71 20.20 -6.17
CA TYR A 67 -1.34 19.86 -6.52
C TYR A 67 -0.44 19.63 -5.30
N GLU A 68 -0.49 20.51 -4.29
CA GLU A 68 0.41 20.39 -3.14
C GLU A 68 0.11 19.10 -2.36
N ALA A 69 -1.17 18.82 -2.12
CA ALA A 69 -1.60 17.64 -1.41
C ALA A 69 -1.29 16.36 -2.18
N ILE A 70 -1.70 16.25 -3.45
CA ILE A 70 -1.51 15.01 -4.21
C ILE A 70 -0.03 14.69 -4.44
N ARG A 71 0.80 15.72 -4.68
CA ARG A 71 2.25 15.59 -4.79
C ARG A 71 2.87 14.98 -3.54
N VAL A 72 2.46 15.45 -2.36
CA VAL A 72 2.98 14.93 -1.08
C VAL A 72 2.54 13.49 -0.85
N ILE A 73 1.31 13.13 -1.19
CA ILE A 73 0.81 11.76 -1.02
C ILE A 73 1.54 10.80 -1.96
N CYS A 74 1.81 11.19 -3.22
CA CYS A 74 2.61 10.38 -4.14
C CYS A 74 4.04 10.17 -3.64
N ASP A 75 4.70 11.24 -3.16
CA ASP A 75 6.05 11.15 -2.58
C ASP A 75 6.09 10.21 -1.37
N TRP A 76 5.14 10.35 -0.45
CA TRP A 76 5.04 9.49 0.71
C TRP A 76 4.77 8.03 0.34
N SER A 77 3.92 7.79 -0.67
CA SER A 77 3.64 6.43 -1.15
C SER A 77 4.88 5.78 -1.76
N ASN A 78 5.63 6.51 -2.58
CA ASN A 78 6.90 6.01 -3.13
C ASN A 78 7.92 5.68 -2.02
N VAL A 79 7.97 6.48 -0.94
CA VAL A 79 8.81 6.18 0.24
C VAL A 79 8.41 4.86 0.90
N ILE A 80 7.11 4.62 1.10
CA ILE A 80 6.61 3.37 1.71
C ILE A 80 7.03 2.16 0.88
N PHE A 81 6.85 2.20 -0.44
CA PHE A 81 7.27 1.09 -1.31
C PHE A 81 8.79 0.92 -1.38
N ALA A 82 9.57 2.01 -1.28
CA ALA A 82 11.02 1.91 -1.20
C ALA A 82 11.48 1.25 0.12
N ILE A 83 10.77 1.52 1.22
CA ILE A 83 10.99 0.86 2.50
C ILE A 83 10.65 -0.62 2.38
N ASP A 84 9.48 -0.97 1.82
CA ASP A 84 9.03 -2.34 1.59
C ASP A 84 10.07 -3.16 0.80
N GLU A 85 10.50 -2.64 -0.36
CA GLU A 85 11.53 -3.27 -1.20
C GLU A 85 12.88 -3.40 -0.47
N THR A 86 13.19 -2.49 0.45
CA THR A 86 14.39 -2.58 1.29
C THR A 86 14.26 -3.66 2.35
N THR A 87 13.11 -3.72 3.03
CA THR A 87 12.87 -4.66 4.12
C THR A 87 12.73 -6.09 3.63
N ASP A 88 12.24 -6.28 2.40
CA ASP A 88 12.21 -7.55 1.66
C ASP A 88 13.60 -8.21 1.55
N ASP A 89 14.65 -7.40 1.33
CA ASP A 89 16.03 -7.85 1.18
C ASP A 89 16.78 -7.97 2.54
N GLN A 90 16.13 -7.61 3.67
CA GLN A 90 16.75 -7.52 4.98
C GLN A 90 16.43 -8.73 5.88
N THR A 91 17.29 -8.95 6.87
CA THR A 91 16.95 -9.82 8.01
C THR A 91 15.85 -9.19 8.86
N GLU A 92 15.13 -9.99 9.67
CA GLU A 92 14.13 -9.50 10.63
C GLU A 92 14.65 -8.31 11.46
N LYS A 93 15.87 -8.42 12.00
CA LYS A 93 16.50 -7.34 12.78
C LYS A 93 16.75 -6.09 11.93
N GLY A 94 17.20 -6.25 10.69
CA GLY A 94 17.43 -5.14 9.76
C GLY A 94 16.13 -4.44 9.40
N ALA A 95 15.09 -5.19 9.07
CA ALA A 95 13.78 -4.66 8.76
C ALA A 95 13.17 -3.88 9.95
N ALA A 96 13.28 -4.44 11.17
CA ALA A 96 12.85 -3.76 12.38
C ALA A 96 13.61 -2.44 12.64
N GLN A 97 14.91 -2.41 12.34
CA GLN A 97 15.73 -1.19 12.44
C GLN A 97 15.32 -0.15 11.40
N THR A 98 15.12 -0.54 10.14
CA THR A 98 14.65 0.34 9.06
C THR A 98 13.30 0.96 9.41
N MET A 99 12.35 0.14 9.87
CA MET A 99 11.02 0.60 10.27
C MET A 99 11.10 1.54 11.48
N LYS A 100 11.91 1.21 12.49
CA LYS A 100 12.14 2.08 13.64
C LYS A 100 12.72 3.44 13.20
N ALA A 101 13.72 3.47 12.33
CA ALA A 101 14.29 4.71 11.82
C ALA A 101 13.26 5.57 11.06
N HIS A 102 12.37 4.94 10.29
CA HIS A 102 11.28 5.65 9.62
C HIS A 102 10.27 6.26 10.60
N LEU A 103 9.86 5.49 11.62
CA LEU A 103 8.93 5.97 12.66
C LEU A 103 9.56 7.07 13.52
N ASP A 104 10.83 6.91 13.88
CA ASP A 104 11.60 7.90 14.64
C ASP A 104 11.73 9.21 13.84
N ASP A 105 12.01 9.16 12.53
CA ASP A 105 12.03 10.36 11.66
C ASP A 105 10.65 11.03 11.63
N MET A 106 9.59 10.27 11.35
CA MET A 106 8.21 10.78 11.29
C MET A 106 7.78 11.46 12.59
N SER A 107 8.16 10.89 13.75
CA SER A 107 7.92 11.48 15.07
C SER A 107 8.77 12.74 15.33
N GLY A 108 9.92 12.84 14.67
CA GLY A 108 10.90 13.90 14.87
C GLY A 108 11.87 13.69 15.99
N SER A 109 12.14 12.44 16.31
CA SER A 109 13.28 12.10 17.14
C SER A 109 14.56 12.35 16.35
N ASP A 110 15.58 12.93 16.98
CA ASP A 110 16.91 13.17 16.37
C ASP A 110 17.73 11.87 16.20
N GLY A 111 17.06 10.74 15.95
CA GLY A 111 17.68 9.45 15.72
C GLY A 111 18.38 9.35 14.36
N GLU A 112 18.89 8.15 14.06
CA GLU A 112 19.49 7.86 12.76
C GLU A 112 18.46 8.11 11.66
N GLN A 113 18.72 9.12 10.81
CA GLN A 113 17.77 9.54 9.79
C GLN A 113 17.59 8.43 8.76
N SER A 114 16.34 8.01 8.55
CA SER A 114 16.02 7.03 7.51
C SER A 114 16.43 7.60 6.14
N PRO A 115 17.19 6.86 5.31
CA PRO A 115 17.63 7.34 4.00
C PRO A 115 16.46 7.61 3.04
N TYR A 116 15.30 7.02 3.32
CA TYR A 116 14.05 7.18 2.57
C TYR A 116 13.20 8.34 3.06
N THR A 117 13.45 8.79 4.29
CA THR A 117 12.69 9.86 4.92
C THR A 117 13.64 11.05 5.02
N ARG A 118 14.06 11.57 3.85
CA ARG A 118 14.55 12.94 3.78
C ARG A 118 13.44 13.80 4.39
N CYS A 119 13.74 14.46 5.51
CA CYS A 119 12.97 15.46 6.30
C CYS A 119 11.85 16.25 5.55
N VAL A 120 11.98 16.40 4.24
CA VAL A 120 11.01 16.91 3.27
C VAL A 120 9.63 16.26 3.37
N THR A 121 9.49 14.93 3.40
CA THR A 121 8.13 14.30 3.40
C THR A 121 7.39 14.58 4.69
N ARG A 122 8.05 14.42 5.84
CA ARG A 122 7.49 14.77 7.15
C ARG A 122 7.09 16.24 7.23
N THR A 123 7.97 17.15 6.79
CA THR A 123 7.71 18.59 6.85
C THR A 123 6.53 18.97 5.99
N ARG A 124 6.43 18.40 4.78
CA ARG A 124 5.30 18.65 3.87
C ARG A 124 4.00 18.03 4.37
N LEU A 125 4.04 16.79 4.87
CA LEU A 125 2.88 16.16 5.52
C LEU A 125 2.41 16.98 6.73
N ARG A 126 3.31 17.34 7.65
CA ARG A 126 2.96 18.14 8.84
C ARG A 126 2.36 19.50 8.48
N ARG A 127 2.86 20.14 7.40
CA ARG A 127 2.31 21.40 6.89
C ARG A 127 0.87 21.23 6.41
N LEU A 128 0.58 20.16 5.66
CA LEU A 128 -0.74 19.92 5.08
C LEU A 128 -1.78 19.43 6.09
N PHE A 129 -1.41 18.50 6.98
CA PHE A 129 -2.30 18.02 8.04
C PHE A 129 -2.59 19.11 9.09
N GLY A 130 -1.64 20.03 9.27
CA GLY A 130 -1.59 20.94 10.40
C GLY A 130 -0.95 20.25 11.63
N PRO A 131 -0.23 21.01 12.48
CA PRO A 131 0.64 20.43 13.51
C PRO A 131 -0.12 19.59 14.54
N ASN A 132 -1.33 20.00 14.93
CA ASN A 132 -2.12 19.28 15.93
C ASN A 132 -2.71 17.98 15.41
N ALA A 133 -3.16 17.94 14.15
CA ALA A 133 -3.68 16.71 13.54
C ALA A 133 -2.55 15.73 13.27
N PHE A 134 -1.40 16.22 12.81
CA PHE A 134 -0.21 15.39 12.59
C PHE A 134 0.32 14.80 13.90
N ASN A 135 0.36 15.58 14.99
CA ASN A 135 0.76 15.06 16.30
C ASN A 135 -0.18 13.97 16.80
N ARG A 136 -1.52 14.18 16.72
CA ARG A 136 -2.49 13.14 17.09
C ARG A 136 -2.35 11.88 16.24
N PHE A 137 -2.10 12.05 14.94
CA PHE A 137 -1.85 10.94 14.02
C PHE A 137 -0.62 10.12 14.45
N LEU A 138 0.46 10.77 14.88
CA LEU A 138 1.65 10.10 15.39
C LEU A 138 1.44 9.46 16.77
N GLU A 139 0.78 10.16 17.69
CA GLU A 139 0.47 9.66 19.04
C GLU A 139 -0.40 8.40 18.99
N ASN A 140 -1.36 8.37 18.06
CA ASN A 140 -2.20 7.21 17.78
C ASN A 140 -1.54 6.19 16.84
N LYS A 141 -0.21 6.24 16.64
CA LYS A 141 0.53 5.28 15.81
C LYS A 141 -0.09 5.09 14.42
N PHE A 142 -0.42 6.21 13.76
CA PHE A 142 -1.01 6.24 12.42
C PHE A 142 -2.48 5.76 12.37
N GLU A 143 -3.17 5.68 13.53
CA GLU A 143 -4.57 5.25 13.62
C GLU A 143 -5.54 6.42 13.92
N LEU A 144 -6.82 6.18 13.59
CA LEU A 144 -7.92 7.05 13.98
C LEU A 144 -8.26 6.84 15.47
N SER A 145 -9.07 7.72 16.06
CA SER A 145 -9.50 7.53 17.44
C SER A 145 -10.37 6.27 17.61
N ASP A 146 -10.30 5.63 18.78
CA ASP A 146 -11.11 4.45 19.14
C ASP A 146 -12.60 4.65 18.82
N ALA A 147 -13.17 5.81 19.13
CA ALA A 147 -14.57 6.11 18.85
C ALA A 147 -14.98 5.99 17.36
N VAL A 148 -14.04 6.21 16.43
CA VAL A 148 -14.26 6.02 14.98
C VAL A 148 -13.99 4.58 14.59
N LEU A 149 -12.94 3.96 15.14
CA LEU A 149 -12.58 2.56 14.85
C LEU A 149 -13.61 1.56 15.39
N GLU A 150 -14.29 1.89 16.47
CA GLU A 150 -15.34 1.11 17.11
C GLU A 150 -16.73 1.37 16.50
N ASP A 151 -16.87 2.39 15.63
CA ASP A 151 -18.11 2.57 14.89
C ASP A 151 -18.35 1.36 13.98
N GLU A 152 -19.49 0.70 14.17
CA GLU A 152 -19.87 -0.52 13.49
C GLU A 152 -19.87 -0.40 11.96
N VAL A 153 -20.26 0.76 11.43
CA VAL A 153 -20.28 1.01 9.97
C VAL A 153 -18.86 1.19 9.46
N PHE A 154 -18.06 2.03 10.12
CA PHE A 154 -16.66 2.26 9.78
C PHE A 154 -15.86 0.98 9.84
N LYS A 155 -15.92 0.24 10.95
CA LYS A 155 -15.18 -1.01 11.15
C LYS A 155 -15.45 -2.01 10.03
N ARG A 156 -16.71 -2.26 9.70
CA ARG A 156 -17.06 -3.17 8.59
C ARG A 156 -16.52 -2.67 7.25
N MET A 157 -16.70 -1.40 6.92
CA MET A 157 -16.18 -0.84 5.66
C MET A 157 -14.65 -0.93 5.59
N TYR A 158 -13.97 -0.62 6.70
CA TYR A 158 -12.53 -0.71 6.84
C TYR A 158 -12.05 -2.15 6.64
N ASP A 159 -12.60 -3.11 7.40
CA ASP A 159 -12.21 -4.52 7.32
C ASP A 159 -12.42 -5.09 5.91
N HIS A 160 -13.56 -4.79 5.27
CA HIS A 160 -13.84 -5.21 3.91
C HIS A 160 -12.89 -4.59 2.89
N THR A 161 -12.60 -3.30 2.99
CA THR A 161 -11.72 -2.62 2.04
C THR A 161 -10.28 -3.09 2.20
N VAL A 162 -9.81 -3.27 3.44
CA VAL A 162 -8.48 -3.81 3.74
C VAL A 162 -8.35 -5.25 3.24
N ASP A 163 -9.33 -6.11 3.53
CA ASP A 163 -9.36 -7.47 2.99
C ASP A 163 -9.30 -7.44 1.46
N PHE A 164 -10.10 -6.60 0.78
CA PHE A 164 -10.09 -6.54 -0.68
C PHE A 164 -8.71 -6.15 -1.23
N VAL A 165 -8.10 -5.10 -0.67
CA VAL A 165 -6.77 -4.64 -1.11
C VAL A 165 -5.70 -5.69 -0.83
N ALA A 166 -5.69 -6.29 0.35
CA ALA A 166 -4.68 -7.29 0.73
C ALA A 166 -4.82 -8.58 -0.11
N TRP A 167 -6.04 -9.11 -0.26
CA TRP A 167 -6.25 -10.35 -1.00
C TRP A 167 -6.01 -10.18 -2.50
N THR A 168 -6.36 -9.03 -3.07
CA THR A 168 -6.04 -8.71 -4.47
C THR A 168 -4.55 -8.52 -4.68
N ASN A 169 -3.85 -7.85 -3.74
CA ASN A 169 -2.41 -7.74 -3.76
C ASN A 169 -1.75 -9.12 -3.72
N ASP A 170 -2.03 -9.94 -2.71
CA ASP A 170 -1.46 -11.29 -2.55
C ASP A 170 -1.69 -12.16 -3.79
N ALA A 171 -2.89 -12.07 -4.37
CA ALA A 171 -3.23 -12.74 -5.62
C ALA A 171 -2.29 -12.27 -6.77
N HIS A 172 -2.23 -10.97 -7.04
CA HIS A 172 -1.43 -10.43 -8.14
C HIS A 172 0.09 -10.57 -7.92
N SER A 173 0.55 -10.52 -6.67
CA SER A 173 1.96 -10.60 -6.31
C SER A 173 2.46 -12.04 -6.13
N TYR A 174 1.57 -13.03 -5.96
CA TYR A 174 1.92 -14.41 -5.62
C TYR A 174 3.05 -15.00 -6.46
N ALA A 175 2.99 -14.86 -7.79
CA ALA A 175 4.02 -15.44 -8.66
C ALA A 175 5.42 -14.84 -8.40
N MET A 176 5.46 -13.53 -8.14
CA MET A 176 6.69 -12.80 -7.81
C MET A 176 7.18 -13.18 -6.41
N GLU A 177 6.33 -13.14 -5.40
CA GLU A 177 6.68 -13.45 -4.00
C GLU A 177 7.12 -14.91 -3.83
N TYR A 178 6.41 -15.84 -4.46
CA TYR A 178 6.76 -17.25 -4.46
C TYR A 178 8.15 -17.49 -5.07
N SER A 179 8.51 -16.76 -6.13
CA SER A 179 9.84 -16.85 -6.75
C SER A 179 10.98 -16.35 -5.85
N LYS A 180 10.67 -15.40 -4.94
CA LYS A 180 11.61 -14.85 -3.95
C LYS A 180 11.70 -15.65 -2.65
N TRP A 181 10.97 -16.76 -2.53
CA TRP A 181 10.84 -17.52 -1.28
C TRP A 181 10.18 -16.74 -0.13
N HIS A 182 9.38 -15.70 -0.43
CA HIS A 182 8.58 -14.97 0.55
C HIS A 182 7.31 -15.77 0.88
N LYS A 183 7.49 -16.92 1.53
CA LYS A 183 6.44 -17.95 1.65
C LYS A 183 5.42 -17.70 2.77
N ASN A 184 5.68 -16.76 3.66
CA ASN A 184 4.92 -16.64 4.91
C ASN A 184 4.01 -15.41 4.98
N ALA A 185 4.10 -14.50 4.00
CA ALA A 185 3.34 -13.25 3.96
C ALA A 185 2.44 -13.17 2.72
N ASN A 186 1.76 -14.28 2.39
CA ASN A 186 0.80 -14.34 1.28
C ASN A 186 -0.31 -15.35 1.59
N VAL A 187 -1.57 -14.93 1.49
CA VAL A 187 -2.76 -15.71 1.84
C VAL A 187 -2.88 -17.00 1.02
N LEU A 188 -2.46 -17.01 -0.25
CA LEU A 188 -2.50 -18.23 -1.07
C LEU A 188 -1.53 -19.27 -0.51
N THR A 189 -0.34 -18.85 -0.08
CA THR A 189 0.63 -19.77 0.55
C THR A 189 0.11 -20.31 1.88
N VAL A 190 -0.50 -19.45 2.71
CA VAL A 190 -1.13 -19.86 3.97
C VAL A 190 -2.24 -20.87 3.72
N ILE A 191 -3.16 -20.59 2.78
CA ILE A 191 -4.29 -21.47 2.45
C ILE A 191 -3.81 -22.84 1.96
N MET A 192 -2.73 -22.91 1.17
CA MET A 192 -2.16 -24.16 0.70
C MET A 192 -1.50 -24.97 1.83
N ASN A 193 -0.78 -24.30 2.74
CA ASN A 193 -0.11 -24.94 3.87
C ASN A 193 -1.11 -25.49 4.91
N GLU A 194 -2.13 -24.71 5.26
CA GLU A 194 -3.17 -25.10 6.24
C GLU A 194 -4.04 -26.27 5.76
N GLN A 195 -4.11 -26.53 4.45
CA GLN A 195 -4.95 -27.59 3.88
C GLN A 195 -4.19 -28.88 3.54
N ASP A 196 -2.92 -28.99 3.93
CA ASP A 196 -2.08 -30.19 3.79
C ASP A 196 -1.96 -30.69 2.33
N LYS A 197 -2.20 -29.80 1.35
CA LYS A 197 -2.37 -30.16 -0.07
C LYS A 197 -1.80 -29.10 -0.99
N THR A 198 -0.54 -29.32 -1.35
CA THR A 198 0.23 -28.69 -2.42
C THR A 198 -0.42 -28.74 -3.81
N ASP A 199 -1.48 -29.54 -4.00
CA ASP A 199 -2.00 -29.90 -5.33
C ASP A 199 -3.15 -29.01 -5.83
N LEU A 200 -3.48 -27.91 -5.13
CA LEU A 200 -4.70 -27.15 -5.43
C LEU A 200 -4.48 -25.65 -5.31
N LEU A 201 -3.44 -25.14 -5.97
CA LEU A 201 -3.33 -23.73 -6.30
C LEU A 201 -4.69 -23.19 -6.78
N GLY A 202 -5.39 -23.95 -7.65
CA GLY A 202 -6.75 -23.65 -8.08
C GLY A 202 -7.78 -23.45 -6.95
N ARG A 203 -7.78 -24.26 -5.88
CA ARG A 203 -8.73 -24.07 -4.76
C ARG A 203 -8.36 -22.88 -3.88
N ALA A 204 -7.08 -22.57 -3.73
CA ALA A 204 -6.65 -21.37 -3.04
C ALA A 204 -7.12 -20.13 -3.80
N TRP A 205 -6.95 -20.14 -5.12
CA TRP A 205 -7.49 -19.13 -6.03
C TRP A 205 -9.01 -19.00 -5.98
N ASP A 206 -9.74 -20.12 -6.00
CA ASP A 206 -11.20 -20.11 -5.91
C ASP A 206 -11.66 -19.47 -4.58
N LYS A 207 -11.01 -19.82 -3.47
CA LYS A 207 -11.32 -19.22 -2.15
C LYS A 207 -11.04 -17.72 -2.13
N ALA A 208 -9.89 -17.30 -2.63
CA ALA A 208 -9.54 -15.87 -2.70
C ALA A 208 -10.53 -15.10 -3.57
N THR A 209 -10.88 -15.67 -4.72
CA THR A 209 -11.88 -15.11 -5.64
C THR A 209 -13.24 -14.95 -4.97
N MET A 210 -13.73 -16.01 -4.32
CA MET A 210 -15.01 -15.98 -3.63
C MET A 210 -15.04 -14.98 -2.48
N LYS A 211 -13.93 -14.81 -1.75
CA LYS A 211 -13.80 -13.81 -0.69
C LYS A 211 -13.86 -12.38 -1.26
N CYS A 212 -13.14 -12.09 -2.34
CA CYS A 212 -13.19 -10.79 -3.00
C CYS A 212 -14.58 -10.48 -3.59
N LEU A 213 -15.26 -11.49 -4.14
CA LEU A 213 -16.65 -11.39 -4.61
C LEU A 213 -17.62 -11.05 -3.47
N ASP A 214 -17.53 -11.78 -2.35
CA ASP A 214 -18.37 -11.56 -1.17
C ASP A 214 -18.19 -10.15 -0.61
N ILE A 215 -16.94 -9.70 -0.48
CA ILE A 215 -16.60 -8.34 -0.05
C ILE A 215 -17.20 -7.28 -0.99
N SER A 216 -17.03 -7.46 -2.30
CA SER A 216 -17.60 -6.57 -3.31
C SER A 216 -19.13 -6.45 -3.16
N VAL A 217 -19.83 -7.57 -3.03
CA VAL A 217 -21.29 -7.59 -2.82
C VAL A 217 -21.67 -6.83 -1.54
N GLN A 218 -20.94 -7.05 -0.45
CA GLN A 218 -21.22 -6.41 0.84
C GLN A 218 -21.01 -4.89 0.81
N ILE A 219 -19.97 -4.41 0.11
CA ILE A 219 -19.74 -2.97 -0.07
C ILE A 219 -20.85 -2.37 -0.95
N THR A 220 -21.19 -3.03 -2.05
CA THR A 220 -21.98 -2.42 -3.13
C THR A 220 -23.49 -2.45 -2.88
N HIS A 221 -24.00 -3.50 -2.25
CA HIS A 221 -25.43 -3.57 -1.90
C HIS A 221 -25.80 -2.66 -0.73
N LYS A 222 -24.86 -2.45 0.19
CA LYS A 222 -25.11 -1.70 1.42
C LYS A 222 -24.82 -0.21 1.28
N TYR A 223 -23.92 0.15 0.36
CA TYR A 223 -23.52 1.54 0.08
C TYR A 223 -23.56 1.79 -1.45
N PRO A 224 -24.77 1.90 -2.04
CA PRO A 224 -24.89 2.14 -3.48
C PRO A 224 -24.22 3.46 -3.86
N ALA A 225 -23.60 3.49 -5.06
CA ALA A 225 -23.12 4.74 -5.65
C ALA A 225 -24.29 5.72 -5.78
N VAL A 226 -24.09 6.96 -5.30
CA VAL A 226 -25.07 8.05 -5.38
C VAL A 226 -25.22 8.54 -6.82
#